data_AF-A0A661Q608-F1
#
_entry.id   AF-A0A661Q608-F1
#
_cell.length_a   1.000
_cell.length_b   1.000
_cell.length_c   1.000
_cell.angle_alpha   90.00
_cell.angle_beta   90.00
_cell.angle_gamma   90.00
#
_symmetry.space_group_name_H-M   'P 1'
#
loop_
_entity.id
_entity.type
_entity.pdbx_description
1 polymer ?
#
loop_
_entity_poly.entity_id
_entity_poly.type
_entity_poly.pdbx_seq_one_letter_code
_entity_poly.pdbx_strand_id
1 'polypeptide(L)'
;MARKKMGEILIDNDVISRDTLNKALLKQKGTDKPIGKILEDMKVIPEDEIAKVISKQFGFPFVKGFSRHRFPKKVLNNIDAEFALTHLVFPLKIDNTTLYLAMSNPLDMALQSDLSFKLALRVSPCVATPNDIKAAIKKHYLVEIPIEAETNTKSILLVDNQEIALNNMSAALENEGYSVYKAKNGAEGLKITTQLSPDLIITSTVMPRMDGPEMFKTLQTNGEIDNTPVIAVSSQAKAEEEYRILDLGFFDFISKPINPIRFLARVKRALKYYDH
;
A
#
# COMPACT_ATOMS: atom_id res chain seq x y z
N MET A 1 -39.36 -7.54 15.52
CA MET A 1 -39.64 -7.56 14.07
C MET A 1 -38.58 -8.43 13.39
N ALA A 2 -38.97 -9.35 12.51
CA ALA A 2 -38.02 -10.15 11.75
C ALA A 2 -37.13 -9.23 10.90
N ARG A 3 -35.81 -9.39 11.00
CA ARG A 3 -34.85 -8.65 10.18
C ARG A 3 -35.11 -9.00 8.71
N LYS A 4 -35.69 -8.07 7.94
CA LYS A 4 -35.89 -8.25 6.50
C LYS A 4 -34.55 -8.61 5.86
N LYS A 5 -34.54 -9.66 5.01
CA LYS A 5 -33.32 -10.08 4.29
C LYS A 5 -32.96 -9.00 3.28
N MET A 6 -31.66 -8.79 3.04
CA MET A 6 -31.16 -7.75 2.13
C MET A 6 -31.84 -7.78 0.74
N GLY A 7 -32.08 -8.97 0.20
CA GLY A 7 -32.77 -9.12 -1.08
C GLY A 7 -34.19 -8.53 -1.11
N GLU A 8 -34.97 -8.74 -0.04
CA GLU A 8 -36.33 -8.18 0.05
C GLU A 8 -36.30 -6.67 0.23
N ILE A 9 -35.32 -6.14 0.97
CA ILE A 9 -35.15 -4.69 1.13
C ILE A 9 -34.90 -4.01 -0.22
N LEU A 10 -34.12 -4.65 -1.11
CA LEU A 10 -33.85 -4.12 -2.45
C LEU A 10 -35.08 -4.18 -3.37
N ILE A 11 -35.96 -5.18 -3.20
CA ILE A 11 -37.24 -5.24 -3.93
C ILE A 11 -38.19 -4.17 -3.42
N ASP A 12 -38.33 -4.03 -2.09
CA ASP A 12 -39.23 -3.06 -1.45
C ASP A 12 -38.88 -1.59 -1.79
N ASN A 13 -37.64 -1.33 -2.23
CA ASN A 13 -37.16 -0.02 -2.66
C ASN A 13 -37.07 0.10 -4.20
N ASP A 14 -37.69 -0.82 -4.94
CA ASP A 14 -37.72 -0.86 -6.41
C ASP A 14 -36.35 -0.88 -7.09
N VAL A 15 -35.31 -1.34 -6.38
CA VAL A 15 -33.92 -1.38 -6.90
C VAL A 15 -33.68 -2.66 -7.71
N ILE A 16 -34.37 -3.75 -7.40
CA ILE A 16 -34.37 -4.99 -8.20
C ILE A 16 -35.75 -5.61 -8.33
N SER A 17 -35.91 -6.37 -9.41
CA SER A 17 -37.04 -7.29 -9.54
C SER A 17 -36.80 -8.58 -8.73
N ARG A 18 -37.90 -9.26 -8.39
CA ARG A 18 -37.87 -10.59 -7.77
C ARG A 18 -37.17 -11.64 -8.65
N ASP A 19 -37.29 -11.54 -9.97
CA ASP A 19 -36.57 -12.41 -10.91
C ASP A 19 -35.05 -12.20 -10.82
N THR A 20 -34.62 -10.95 -10.75
CA THR A 20 -33.20 -10.61 -10.57
C THR A 20 -32.65 -11.16 -9.25
N LEU A 21 -33.41 -11.01 -8.15
CA LEU A 21 -33.01 -11.56 -6.86
C LEU A 21 -32.86 -13.09 -6.91
N ASN A 22 -33.80 -13.79 -7.56
CA ASN A 22 -33.72 -15.24 -7.72
C ASN A 22 -32.48 -15.66 -8.51
N LYS A 23 -32.16 -14.97 -9.61
CA LYS A 23 -30.92 -15.21 -10.39
C LYS A 23 -29.67 -14.97 -9.54
N ALA A 24 -29.64 -13.93 -8.72
CA ALA A 24 -28.53 -13.65 -7.82
C ALA A 24 -28.39 -14.70 -6.71
N LEU A 25 -29.50 -15.15 -6.11
CA LEU A 25 -29.50 -16.22 -5.10
C LEU A 25 -29.01 -17.56 -5.68
N LEU A 26 -29.37 -17.87 -6.93
CA LEU A 26 -28.86 -19.04 -7.64
C LEU A 26 -27.33 -18.97 -7.83
N LYS A 27 -26.79 -17.81 -8.20
CA LYS A 27 -25.33 -17.60 -8.30
C LYS A 27 -24.63 -17.56 -6.94
N GLN A 28 -25.34 -17.17 -5.89
CA GLN A 28 -24.80 -17.15 -4.53
C GLN A 28 -24.61 -18.57 -3.98
N LYS A 29 -25.43 -19.55 -4.40
CA LYS A 29 -25.29 -20.95 -3.99
C LYS A 29 -23.90 -21.47 -4.35
N GLY A 30 -23.13 -21.85 -3.33
CA GLY A 30 -21.74 -22.30 -3.48
C GLY A 30 -20.69 -21.19 -3.32
N THR A 31 -21.10 -19.99 -2.89
CA THR A 31 -20.19 -18.89 -2.55
C THR A 31 -20.52 -18.33 -1.16
N ASP A 32 -19.49 -17.87 -0.44
CA ASP A 32 -19.67 -17.14 0.83
C ASP A 32 -19.89 -15.63 0.62
N LYS A 33 -20.03 -15.19 -0.63
CA LYS A 33 -20.21 -13.78 -0.96
C LYS A 33 -21.60 -13.29 -0.51
N PRO A 34 -21.71 -12.08 0.08
CA PRO A 34 -23.00 -11.47 0.37
C PRO A 34 -23.82 -11.21 -0.89
N ILE A 35 -25.17 -11.29 -0.79
CA ILE A 35 -26.07 -11.13 -1.95
C ILE A 35 -25.90 -9.79 -2.67
N GLY A 36 -25.59 -8.71 -1.93
CA GLY A 36 -25.30 -7.40 -2.52
C GLY A 36 -24.06 -7.42 -3.42
N LYS A 37 -23.02 -8.18 -3.06
CA LYS A 37 -21.81 -8.35 -3.89
C LYS A 37 -22.10 -9.14 -5.15
N ILE A 38 -22.96 -10.16 -5.07
CA ILE A 38 -23.39 -10.92 -6.26
C ILE A 38 -24.18 -10.04 -7.22
N LEU A 39 -25.10 -9.20 -6.71
CA LEU A 39 -25.89 -8.28 -7.54
C LEU A 39 -25.03 -7.22 -8.24
N GLU A 40 -23.97 -6.75 -7.57
CA GLU A 40 -22.96 -5.87 -8.15
C GLU A 40 -22.10 -6.59 -9.21
N ASP A 41 -21.60 -7.79 -8.93
CA ASP A 41 -20.80 -8.60 -9.87
C ASP A 41 -21.61 -8.92 -11.15
N MET A 42 -22.94 -9.02 -11.03
CA MET A 42 -23.87 -9.17 -12.15
C MET A 42 -24.13 -7.86 -12.92
N LYS A 43 -23.58 -6.72 -12.47
CA LYS A 43 -23.79 -5.37 -13.01
C LYS A 43 -25.25 -4.93 -13.06
N VAL A 44 -26.09 -5.47 -12.18
CA VAL A 44 -27.52 -5.14 -12.13
C VAL A 44 -27.73 -3.84 -11.38
N ILE A 45 -27.02 -3.65 -10.27
CA ILE A 45 -27.14 -2.47 -9.42
C ILE A 45 -25.73 -1.99 -9.05
N PRO A 46 -25.45 -0.68 -9.12
CA PRO A 46 -24.22 -0.13 -8.58
C PRO A 46 -24.21 -0.16 -7.03
N GLU A 47 -23.02 -0.26 -6.43
CA GLU A 47 -22.87 -0.34 -4.97
C GLU A 47 -23.50 0.84 -4.22
N ASP A 48 -23.56 2.03 -4.84
CA ASP A 48 -24.08 3.24 -4.19
C ASP A 48 -25.59 3.23 -4.03
N GLU A 49 -26.34 2.62 -4.95
CA GLU A 49 -27.78 2.40 -4.77
C GLU A 49 -28.05 1.42 -3.61
N ILE A 50 -27.27 0.34 -3.50
CA ILE A 50 -27.36 -0.59 -2.37
C ILE A 50 -27.09 0.14 -1.04
N ALA A 51 -26.04 0.95 -0.99
CA ALA A 51 -25.66 1.72 0.19
C ALA A 51 -26.72 2.77 0.58
N LYS A 52 -27.32 3.46 -0.40
CA LYS A 52 -28.43 4.42 -0.16
C LYS A 52 -29.66 3.74 0.43
N VAL A 53 -30.01 2.54 -0.05
CA VAL A 53 -31.13 1.77 0.52
C VAL A 53 -30.88 1.41 1.97
N ILE A 54 -29.67 0.91 2.30
CA ILE A 54 -29.29 0.59 3.68
C ILE A 54 -29.35 1.84 4.57
N SER A 55 -28.84 2.97 4.08
CA SER A 55 -28.90 4.26 4.78
C SER A 55 -30.35 4.66 5.11
N LYS A 56 -31.25 4.67 4.11
CA LYS A 56 -32.67 5.02 4.31
C LYS A 56 -33.39 4.05 5.25
N GLN A 57 -33.20 2.75 5.06
CA GLN A 57 -33.92 1.72 5.81
C GLN A 57 -33.60 1.71 7.31
N PHE A 58 -32.35 1.99 7.66
CA PHE A 58 -31.87 1.90 9.05
C PHE A 58 -31.55 3.28 9.67
N GLY A 59 -31.77 4.36 8.93
CA GLY A 59 -31.57 5.73 9.43
C GLY A 59 -30.11 6.14 9.63
N PHE A 60 -29.17 5.46 8.96
CA PHE A 60 -27.75 5.82 9.03
C PHE A 60 -27.42 6.89 8.00
N PRO A 61 -26.58 7.89 8.32
CA PRO A 61 -26.09 8.85 7.33
C PRO A 61 -25.35 8.12 6.20
N PHE A 62 -25.67 8.44 4.94
CA PHE A 62 -24.89 7.98 3.78
C PHE A 62 -23.76 8.98 3.50
N VAL A 63 -22.55 8.47 3.31
CA VAL A 63 -21.38 9.28 2.95
C VAL A 63 -20.74 8.74 1.68
N LYS A 64 -20.30 9.65 0.80
CA LYS A 64 -19.68 9.34 -0.49
C LYS A 64 -18.62 10.38 -0.84
N GLY A 65 -17.61 9.99 -1.61
CA GLY A 65 -16.55 10.84 -2.11
C GLY A 65 -15.55 11.25 -1.04
N PHE A 66 -15.65 10.68 0.18
CA PHE A 66 -14.80 11.06 1.29
C PHE A 66 -13.36 10.56 1.11
N SER A 67 -13.13 9.57 0.25
CA SER A 67 -11.80 9.20 -0.25
C SER A 67 -11.04 10.37 -0.88
N ARG A 68 -11.72 11.42 -1.35
CA ARG A 68 -11.07 12.62 -1.90
C ARG A 68 -10.66 13.62 -0.83
N HIS A 69 -11.23 13.52 0.37
CA HIS A 69 -11.00 14.48 1.44
C HIS A 69 -9.62 14.26 2.09
N ARG A 70 -9.26 15.17 3.00
CA ARG A 70 -8.11 15.05 3.90
C ARG A 70 -8.63 14.85 5.32
N PHE A 71 -7.98 13.96 6.06
CA PHE A 71 -8.36 13.63 7.43
C PHE A 71 -7.19 13.93 8.39
N PRO A 72 -7.45 14.52 9.57
CA PRO A 72 -6.42 14.73 10.57
C PRO A 72 -5.81 13.39 11.05
N LYS A 73 -4.49 13.34 11.27
CA LYS A 73 -3.80 12.13 11.78
C LYS A 73 -4.40 11.62 13.09
N LYS A 74 -4.83 12.54 13.97
CA LYS A 74 -5.52 12.19 15.23
C LYS A 74 -6.78 11.36 15.01
N VAL A 75 -7.48 11.50 13.87
CA VAL A 75 -8.66 10.70 13.52
C VAL A 75 -8.24 9.35 12.92
N LEU A 76 -7.26 9.35 12.03
CA LEU A 76 -6.77 8.14 11.36
C LEU A 76 -6.11 7.15 12.34
N ASN A 77 -5.32 7.65 13.30
CA ASN A 77 -4.57 6.83 14.26
C ASN A 77 -5.45 6.03 15.25
N ASN A 78 -6.77 6.21 15.25
CA ASN A 78 -7.66 5.42 16.10
C ASN A 78 -7.93 4.02 15.53
N ILE A 79 -7.68 3.80 14.24
CA ILE A 79 -7.93 2.53 13.56
C ILE A 79 -6.73 2.25 12.66
N ASP A 80 -6.09 1.10 12.81
CA ASP A 80 -4.99 0.72 11.93
C ASP A 80 -5.47 0.21 10.56
N ALA A 81 -4.54 0.15 9.61
CA ALA A 81 -4.81 -0.18 8.22
C ALA A 81 -5.37 -1.60 8.02
N GLU A 82 -4.80 -2.57 8.74
CA GLU A 82 -5.17 -3.99 8.66
C GLU A 82 -6.61 -4.17 9.16
N PHE A 83 -6.93 -3.56 10.29
CA PHE A 83 -8.26 -3.58 10.86
C PHE A 83 -9.27 -2.90 9.94
N ALA A 84 -8.93 -1.72 9.39
CA ALA A 84 -9.76 -0.98 8.46
C ALA A 84 -10.09 -1.79 7.20
N LEU A 85 -9.09 -2.48 6.62
CA LEU A 85 -9.28 -3.36 5.45
C LEU A 85 -10.13 -4.58 5.78
N THR A 86 -9.79 -5.28 6.85
CA THR A 86 -10.41 -6.54 7.24
C THR A 86 -11.90 -6.35 7.52
N HIS A 87 -12.26 -5.25 8.19
CA HIS A 87 -13.64 -4.96 8.57
C HIS A 87 -14.34 -4.00 7.60
N LEU A 88 -13.63 -3.49 6.57
CA LEU A 88 -14.12 -2.48 5.63
C LEU A 88 -14.78 -1.30 6.35
N VAL A 89 -13.97 -0.62 7.16
CA VAL A 89 -14.34 0.59 7.91
C VAL A 89 -13.34 1.72 7.74
N PHE A 90 -13.75 2.98 7.93
CA PHE A 90 -12.87 4.14 7.82
C PHE A 90 -13.29 5.29 8.75
N PRO A 91 -12.41 5.84 9.61
CA PRO A 91 -12.78 6.92 10.52
C PRO A 91 -12.89 8.27 9.79
N LEU A 92 -14.04 8.93 9.88
CA LEU A 92 -14.35 10.17 9.15
C LEU A 92 -14.02 11.42 9.97
N LYS A 93 -14.42 11.44 11.24
CA LYS A 93 -14.16 12.57 12.15
C LYS A 93 -14.38 12.13 13.59
N ILE A 94 -13.78 12.86 14.51
CA ILE A 94 -14.10 12.80 15.93
C ILE A 94 -14.67 14.15 16.33
N ASP A 95 -15.83 14.11 16.99
CA ASP A 95 -16.47 15.28 17.58
C ASP A 95 -16.81 14.98 19.03
N ASN A 96 -16.28 15.77 19.97
CA ASN A 96 -16.32 15.53 21.41
C ASN A 96 -15.87 14.09 21.77
N THR A 97 -16.83 13.22 22.11
CA THR A 97 -16.62 11.81 22.49
C THR A 97 -17.15 10.84 21.44
N THR A 98 -17.47 11.30 20.23
CA THR A 98 -18.08 10.49 19.17
C THR A 98 -17.16 10.36 17.96
N LEU A 99 -16.84 9.11 17.60
CA LEU A 99 -16.16 8.74 16.36
C LEU A 99 -17.21 8.44 15.28
N TYR A 100 -17.20 9.21 14.20
CA TYR A 100 -18.01 8.92 13.02
C TYR A 100 -17.24 7.96 12.13
N LEU A 101 -17.81 6.78 11.87
CA LEU A 101 -17.15 5.67 11.21
C LEU A 101 -17.89 5.29 9.93
N ALA A 102 -17.26 5.45 8.76
CA ALA A 102 -17.77 4.87 7.54
C ALA A 102 -17.67 3.34 7.61
N MET A 103 -18.76 2.63 7.32
CA MET A 103 -18.84 1.18 7.39
C MET A 103 -19.55 0.63 6.16
N SER A 104 -19.02 -0.46 5.61
CA SER A 104 -19.70 -1.24 4.57
C SER A 104 -20.89 -2.02 5.15
N ASN A 105 -20.80 -2.41 6.42
CA ASN A 105 -21.86 -3.06 7.17
C ASN A 105 -22.13 -2.31 8.49
N PRO A 106 -23.01 -1.30 8.51
CA PRO A 106 -23.35 -0.54 9.71
C PRO A 106 -24.15 -1.35 10.76
N LEU A 107 -24.57 -2.57 10.43
CA LEU A 107 -25.36 -3.44 11.31
C LEU A 107 -24.49 -4.38 12.16
N ASP A 108 -23.17 -4.29 12.03
CA ASP A 108 -22.23 -5.03 12.87
C ASP A 108 -22.11 -4.37 14.24
N MET A 109 -23.03 -4.72 15.15
CA MET A 109 -23.10 -4.15 16.50
C MET A 109 -21.96 -4.66 17.39
N ALA A 110 -21.45 -5.85 17.13
CA ALA A 110 -20.32 -6.42 17.88
C ALA A 110 -19.06 -5.61 17.61
N LEU A 111 -18.74 -5.38 16.33
CA LEU A 111 -17.62 -4.53 15.92
C LEU A 111 -17.72 -3.11 16.49
N GLN A 112 -18.92 -2.53 16.48
CA GLN A 112 -19.17 -1.20 17.05
C GLN A 112 -18.91 -1.16 18.56
N SER A 113 -19.38 -2.16 19.30
CA SER A 113 -19.17 -2.27 20.74
C SER A 113 -17.69 -2.44 21.07
N ASP A 114 -16.99 -3.32 20.34
CA ASP A 114 -15.57 -3.58 20.56
C ASP A 114 -14.70 -2.35 20.29
N LEU A 115 -14.96 -1.64 19.18
CA LEU A 115 -14.29 -0.38 18.87
C LEU A 115 -14.61 0.69 19.90
N SER A 116 -15.87 0.79 20.34
CA SER A 116 -16.27 1.77 21.34
C SER A 116 -15.54 1.57 22.66
N PHE A 117 -15.41 0.31 23.10
CA PHE A 117 -14.68 -0.06 24.30
C PHE A 117 -13.17 0.24 24.17
N LYS A 118 -12.54 -0.22 23.08
CA LYS A 118 -11.09 -0.02 22.86
C LYS A 118 -10.69 1.45 22.77
N LEU A 119 -11.53 2.28 22.14
CA LEU A 119 -11.21 3.68 21.89
C LEU A 119 -11.71 4.63 22.97
N ALA A 120 -12.53 4.15 23.91
CA ALA A 120 -13.27 4.98 24.86
C ALA A 120 -14.07 6.11 24.16
N LEU A 121 -14.57 5.85 22.95
CA LEU A 121 -15.37 6.77 22.14
C LEU A 121 -16.71 6.11 21.80
N ARG A 122 -17.77 6.90 21.67
CA ARG A 122 -19.02 6.44 21.07
C ARG A 122 -18.81 6.28 19.56
N VAL A 123 -19.11 5.10 19.01
CA VAL A 123 -19.07 4.89 17.56
C VAL A 123 -20.41 5.30 16.95
N SER A 124 -20.39 6.19 15.97
CA SER A 124 -21.54 6.60 15.17
C SER A 124 -21.34 6.08 13.73
N PRO A 125 -22.07 5.04 13.31
CA PRO A 125 -21.89 4.45 11.99
C PRO A 125 -22.47 5.35 10.88
N CYS A 126 -21.73 5.46 9.78
CA CYS A 126 -22.15 6.06 8.52
C CYS A 126 -22.04 5.01 7.42
N VAL A 127 -23.04 4.91 6.55
CA VAL A 127 -23.03 3.94 5.44
C VAL A 127 -22.17 4.47 4.31
N ALA A 128 -21.27 3.63 3.83
CA ALA A 128 -20.44 3.91 2.68
C ALA A 128 -20.27 2.66 1.80
N THR A 129 -19.99 2.86 0.52
CA THR A 129 -19.71 1.75 -0.40
C THR A 129 -18.36 1.11 -0.09
N PRO A 130 -18.20 -0.22 -0.24
CA PRO A 130 -16.91 -0.88 -0.13
C PRO A 130 -15.83 -0.24 -0.99
N ASN A 131 -16.15 0.18 -2.22
CA ASN A 131 -15.17 0.83 -3.09
C ASN A 131 -14.68 2.17 -2.55
N ASP A 132 -15.55 3.05 -2.05
CA ASP A 132 -15.14 4.35 -1.48
C ASP A 132 -14.36 4.17 -0.16
N ILE A 133 -14.73 3.19 0.67
CA ILE A 133 -13.97 2.81 1.87
C ILE A 133 -12.58 2.29 1.50
N LYS A 134 -12.49 1.32 0.58
CA LYS A 134 -11.21 0.79 0.10
C LYS A 134 -10.36 1.88 -0.56
N ALA A 135 -10.97 2.79 -1.30
CA ALA A 135 -10.28 3.94 -1.90
C ALA A 135 -9.74 4.88 -0.81
N ALA A 136 -10.52 5.17 0.22
CA ALA A 136 -10.08 5.99 1.35
C ALA A 136 -8.96 5.29 2.15
N ILE A 137 -9.10 4.00 2.45
CA ILE A 137 -8.07 3.22 3.14
C ILE A 137 -6.80 3.17 2.30
N LYS A 138 -6.94 2.85 1.00
CA LYS A 138 -5.81 2.83 0.07
C LYS A 138 -5.07 4.17 0.09
N LYS A 139 -5.79 5.28 0.09
CA LYS A 139 -5.22 6.64 0.07
C LYS A 139 -4.64 7.10 1.41
N HIS A 140 -5.24 6.71 2.54
CA HIS A 140 -4.93 7.31 3.83
C HIS A 140 -4.19 6.38 4.80
N TYR A 141 -4.24 5.06 4.59
CA TYR A 141 -3.60 4.05 5.41
C TYR A 141 -2.51 3.26 4.67
N LEU A 142 -2.76 2.97 3.39
CA LEU A 142 -1.87 2.15 2.55
C LEU A 142 -1.03 2.98 1.57
N VAL A 143 -1.16 4.30 1.62
CA VAL A 143 -0.09 5.18 1.14
C VAL A 143 0.95 5.14 2.25
N GLU A 144 2.12 4.57 1.96
CA GLU A 144 3.30 4.67 2.82
C GLU A 144 3.47 6.15 3.22
N ILE A 145 3.39 6.46 4.52
CA ILE A 145 3.78 7.79 5.00
C ILE A 145 5.29 7.89 4.73
N PRO A 146 5.73 8.90 3.99
CA PRO A 146 6.58 9.86 4.68
C PRO A 146 5.80 11.12 5.01
N ILE A 147 6.31 11.80 6.02
CA ILE A 147 5.98 13.17 6.36
C ILE A 147 5.96 13.99 5.04
N GLU A 148 4.76 14.47 4.66
CA GLU A 148 4.48 15.38 3.54
C GLU A 148 4.60 14.86 2.08
N ALA A 149 3.44 14.90 1.39
CA ALA A 149 3.18 14.94 -0.07
C ALA A 149 3.46 13.71 -0.98
N GLU A 150 2.39 13.24 -1.62
CA GLU A 150 2.25 12.44 -2.87
C GLU A 150 3.53 11.94 -3.59
N THR A 151 3.74 10.61 -3.71
CA THR A 151 4.22 9.87 -4.92
C THR A 151 4.36 8.37 -4.66
N ASN A 152 4.36 7.54 -5.71
CA ASN A 152 4.79 6.13 -5.69
C ASN A 152 6.25 6.06 -5.20
N THR A 153 6.46 5.82 -3.91
CA THR A 153 7.78 5.87 -3.26
C THR A 153 8.63 4.71 -3.78
N LYS A 154 9.50 5.01 -4.74
CA LYS A 154 10.44 4.05 -5.31
C LYS A 154 11.28 3.43 -4.20
N SER A 155 11.38 2.11 -4.22
CA SER A 155 12.10 1.32 -3.24
C SER A 155 13.57 1.12 -3.66
N ILE A 156 14.50 1.41 -2.75
CA ILE A 156 15.94 1.34 -3.01
C ILE A 156 16.59 0.40 -2.00
N LEU A 157 17.31 -0.61 -2.49
CA LEU A 157 18.12 -1.49 -1.65
C LEU A 157 19.57 -0.99 -1.59
N LEU A 158 20.05 -0.71 -0.38
CA LEU A 158 21.44 -0.42 -0.08
C LEU A 158 22.14 -1.67 0.47
N VAL A 159 23.27 -2.06 -0.11
CA VAL A 159 24.06 -3.22 0.31
C VAL A 159 25.49 -2.80 0.62
N ASP A 160 25.85 -2.78 1.90
CA ASP A 160 27.18 -2.37 2.35
C ASP A 160 27.47 -2.94 3.74
N ASN A 161 28.70 -3.39 3.99
CA ASN A 161 29.10 -3.92 5.29
C ASN A 161 29.45 -2.82 6.31
N GLN A 162 29.54 -1.56 5.88
CA GLN A 162 29.78 -0.41 6.75
C GLN A 162 28.47 0.32 7.09
N GLU A 163 28.07 0.24 8.35
CA GLU A 163 26.83 0.88 8.85
C GLU A 163 26.81 2.40 8.66
N ILE A 164 27.97 3.06 8.76
CA ILE A 164 28.11 4.50 8.52
C ILE A 164 27.76 4.84 7.05
N ALA A 165 28.23 4.03 6.10
CA ALA A 165 27.94 4.24 4.68
C ALA A 165 26.44 4.03 4.40
N LEU A 166 25.86 2.96 4.95
CA LEU A 166 24.42 2.70 4.86
C LEU A 166 23.61 3.87 5.41
N ASN A 167 23.92 4.37 6.60
CA ASN A 167 23.16 5.44 7.24
C ASN A 167 23.27 6.76 6.48
N ASN A 168 24.45 7.11 5.97
CA ASN A 168 24.63 8.33 5.17
C ASN A 168 23.85 8.28 3.85
N MET A 169 23.89 7.15 3.14
CA MET A 169 23.11 6.96 1.91
C MET A 169 21.61 6.94 2.21
N SER A 170 21.18 6.22 3.25
CA SER A 170 19.77 6.13 3.68
C SER A 170 19.22 7.51 3.96
N ALA A 171 19.91 8.30 4.78
CA ALA A 171 19.46 9.65 5.13
C ALA A 171 19.32 10.55 3.90
N ALA A 172 20.24 10.46 2.94
CA ALA A 172 20.14 11.22 1.69
C ALA A 172 18.93 10.80 0.84
N LEU A 173 18.63 9.50 0.76
CA LEU A 173 17.53 8.96 -0.04
C LEU A 173 16.16 9.17 0.63
N GLU A 174 16.07 8.93 1.94
CA GLU A 174 14.84 9.11 2.73
C GLU A 174 14.41 10.58 2.72
N ASN A 175 15.36 11.53 2.78
CA ASN A 175 15.07 12.96 2.63
C ASN A 175 14.48 13.33 1.26
N GLU A 176 14.70 12.50 0.24
CA GLU A 176 14.12 12.65 -1.09
C GLU A 176 12.82 11.83 -1.26
N GLY A 177 12.34 11.18 -0.20
CA GLY A 177 11.09 10.43 -0.18
C GLY A 177 11.19 8.97 -0.66
N TYR A 178 12.39 8.41 -0.82
CA TYR A 178 12.56 7.00 -1.21
C TYR A 178 12.38 6.04 -0.03
N SER A 179 11.81 4.86 -0.30
CA SER A 179 11.73 3.76 0.68
C SER A 179 13.04 2.97 0.65
N VAL A 180 13.82 3.02 1.74
CA VAL A 180 15.18 2.45 1.76
C VAL A 180 15.25 1.15 2.56
N TYR A 181 15.76 0.10 1.93
CA TYR A 181 16.08 -1.18 2.55
C TYR A 181 17.60 -1.34 2.67
N LYS A 182 18.06 -2.03 3.71
CA LYS A 182 19.49 -2.19 4.02
C LYS A 182 19.86 -3.67 4.14
N ALA A 183 21.01 -4.02 3.59
CA ALA A 183 21.66 -5.31 3.72
C ALA A 183 23.14 -5.13 4.08
N LYS A 184 23.69 -6.03 4.90
CA LYS A 184 25.08 -5.94 5.38
C LYS A 184 26.09 -6.72 4.53
N ASN A 185 25.64 -7.47 3.53
CA ASN A 185 26.45 -8.26 2.61
C ASN A 185 25.61 -8.69 1.39
N GLY A 186 26.27 -9.22 0.36
CA GLY A 186 25.61 -9.64 -0.88
C GLY A 186 24.55 -10.74 -0.71
N ALA A 187 24.72 -11.66 0.25
CA ALA A 187 23.76 -12.75 0.47
C ALA A 187 22.44 -12.24 1.09
N GLU A 188 22.52 -11.29 2.03
CA GLU A 188 21.33 -10.58 2.52
C GLU A 188 20.68 -9.73 1.42
N GLY A 189 21.50 -9.06 0.61
CA GLY A 189 21.02 -8.26 -0.53
C GLY A 189 20.27 -9.10 -1.55
N LEU A 190 20.80 -10.27 -1.90
CA LEU A 190 20.15 -11.25 -2.77
C LEU A 190 18.77 -11.65 -2.21
N LYS A 191 18.71 -12.10 -0.94
CA LYS A 191 17.45 -12.48 -0.28
C LYS A 191 16.41 -11.37 -0.33
N ILE A 192 16.80 -10.12 -0.03
CA ILE A 192 15.87 -8.99 -0.01
C ILE A 192 15.41 -8.65 -1.43
N THR A 193 16.30 -8.72 -2.42
CA THR A 193 15.96 -8.46 -3.82
C THR A 193 14.90 -9.44 -4.32
N THR A 194 15.06 -10.75 -4.03
CA THR A 194 14.08 -11.78 -4.40
C THR A 194 12.72 -11.58 -3.71
N GLN A 195 12.70 -11.01 -2.51
CA GLN A 195 11.47 -10.81 -1.73
C GLN A 195 10.70 -9.54 -2.07
N LEU A 196 11.42 -8.45 -2.39
CA LEU A 196 10.85 -7.11 -2.50
C LEU A 196 10.86 -6.55 -3.93
N SER A 197 11.69 -7.08 -4.82
CA SER A 197 11.88 -6.56 -6.19
C SER A 197 12.10 -5.03 -6.23
N PRO A 198 13.19 -4.51 -5.64
CA PRO A 198 13.44 -3.08 -5.52
C PRO A 198 13.54 -2.38 -6.88
N ASP A 199 13.20 -1.09 -6.92
CA ASP A 199 13.30 -0.26 -8.12
C ASP A 199 14.75 0.16 -8.44
N LEU A 200 15.65 0.09 -7.46
CA LEU A 200 17.08 0.35 -7.62
C LEU A 200 17.88 -0.41 -6.57
N ILE A 201 19.03 -0.97 -6.96
CA ILE A 201 19.99 -1.58 -6.04
C ILE A 201 21.28 -0.75 -6.06
N ILE A 202 21.81 -0.45 -4.89
CA ILE A 202 23.10 0.21 -4.72
C ILE A 202 23.97 -0.67 -3.82
N THR A 203 25.06 -1.21 -4.36
CA THR A 203 25.89 -2.19 -3.65
C THR A 203 27.36 -1.80 -3.60
N SER A 204 28.01 -2.03 -2.45
CA SER A 204 29.45 -1.92 -2.32
C SER A 204 30.16 -2.95 -3.20
N THR A 205 31.26 -2.58 -3.85
CA THR A 205 32.05 -3.52 -4.67
C THR A 205 32.81 -4.53 -3.84
N VAL A 206 33.14 -4.20 -2.59
CA VAL A 206 33.88 -5.07 -1.67
C VAL A 206 33.07 -5.23 -0.39
N MET A 207 32.76 -6.48 -0.04
CA MET A 207 32.06 -6.88 1.18
C MET A 207 32.50 -8.29 1.61
N PRO A 208 32.37 -8.66 2.90
CA PRO A 208 32.60 -10.03 3.34
C PRO A 208 31.48 -10.97 2.87
N ARG A 209 31.79 -12.27 2.80
CA ARG A 209 30.91 -13.40 2.42
C ARG A 209 30.50 -13.43 0.95
N MET A 210 29.87 -12.37 0.46
CA MET A 210 29.48 -12.20 -0.93
C MET A 210 29.60 -10.72 -1.28
N ASP A 211 30.37 -10.41 -2.32
CA ASP A 211 30.60 -9.05 -2.77
C ASP A 211 29.53 -8.56 -3.77
N GLY A 212 29.59 -7.28 -4.13
CA GLY A 212 28.62 -6.67 -5.05
C GLY A 212 28.60 -7.32 -6.44
N PRO A 213 29.76 -7.50 -7.11
CA PRO A 213 29.82 -8.20 -8.39
C PRO A 213 29.31 -9.65 -8.37
N GLU A 214 29.58 -10.42 -7.32
CA GLU A 214 29.04 -11.78 -7.15
C GLU A 214 27.52 -11.77 -6.97
N MET A 215 27.00 -10.85 -6.15
CA MET A 215 25.55 -10.66 -5.99
C MET A 215 24.89 -10.27 -7.32
N PHE A 216 25.47 -9.32 -8.06
CA PHE A 216 24.96 -8.87 -9.35
C PHE A 216 24.85 -10.02 -10.36
N LYS A 217 25.91 -10.81 -10.53
CA LYS A 217 25.91 -11.96 -11.44
C LYS A 217 24.86 -13.00 -11.07
N THR A 218 24.67 -13.23 -9.77
CA THR A 218 23.66 -14.17 -9.26
C THR A 218 22.25 -13.68 -9.61
N LEU A 219 21.95 -12.42 -9.31
CA LEU A 219 20.67 -11.79 -9.63
C LEU A 219 20.37 -11.76 -11.13
N GLN A 220 21.39 -11.46 -11.94
CA GLN A 220 21.29 -11.47 -13.40
C GLN A 220 20.97 -12.88 -13.92
N THR A 221 21.64 -13.91 -13.39
CA THR A 221 21.40 -15.31 -13.78
C THR A 221 19.97 -15.76 -13.44
N ASN A 222 19.40 -15.23 -12.34
CA ASN A 222 18.03 -15.53 -11.92
C ASN A 222 16.96 -14.70 -12.64
N GLY A 223 17.32 -13.70 -13.46
CA GLY A 223 16.38 -12.76 -14.09
C GLY A 223 15.72 -11.78 -13.11
N GLU A 224 16.29 -11.59 -11.92
CA GLU A 224 15.71 -10.76 -10.86
C GLU A 224 15.97 -9.25 -11.03
N ILE A 225 16.87 -8.88 -11.95
CA ILE A 225 17.27 -7.48 -12.21
C ILE A 225 17.09 -7.04 -13.67
N ASP A 226 16.30 -7.77 -14.47
CA ASP A 226 16.10 -7.47 -15.89
C ASP A 226 15.60 -6.02 -16.12
N ASN A 227 14.82 -5.49 -15.17
CA ASN A 227 14.30 -4.12 -15.18
C ASN A 227 14.72 -3.29 -13.96
N THR A 228 15.74 -3.73 -13.21
CA THR A 228 16.20 -3.03 -12.01
C THR A 228 17.64 -2.54 -12.21
N PRO A 229 17.89 -1.22 -12.27
CA PRO A 229 19.25 -0.70 -12.33
C PRO A 229 20.04 -1.10 -11.08
N VAL A 230 21.32 -1.42 -11.27
CA VAL A 230 22.25 -1.66 -10.16
C VAL A 230 23.42 -0.67 -10.26
N ILE A 231 23.65 0.09 -9.18
CA ILE A 231 24.76 1.04 -9.07
C ILE A 231 25.80 0.46 -8.12
N ALA A 232 27.06 0.47 -8.54
CA ALA A 232 28.18 0.06 -7.70
C ALA A 232 28.73 1.25 -6.90
N VAL A 233 29.17 0.98 -5.68
CA VAL A 233 29.87 1.94 -4.82
C VAL A 233 31.21 1.37 -4.39
N SER A 234 32.32 2.07 -4.62
CA SER A 234 33.67 1.57 -4.32
C SER A 234 34.52 2.55 -3.53
N SER A 235 35.32 2.03 -2.60
CA SER A 235 36.39 2.79 -1.93
C SER A 235 37.73 2.78 -2.69
N GLN A 236 37.90 1.89 -3.68
CA GLN A 236 39.15 1.82 -4.47
C GLN A 236 39.10 2.81 -5.64
N ALA A 237 37.96 2.90 -6.32
CA ALA A 237 37.65 3.91 -7.33
C ALA A 237 38.75 4.11 -8.40
N LYS A 238 39.42 3.03 -8.80
CA LYS A 238 40.40 3.04 -9.89
C LYS A 238 39.69 2.96 -11.23
N ALA A 239 40.26 3.58 -12.26
CA ALA A 239 39.69 3.60 -13.61
C ALA A 239 39.46 2.18 -14.16
N GLU A 240 40.35 1.25 -13.86
CA GLU A 240 40.24 -0.16 -14.29
C GLU A 240 39.09 -0.89 -13.58
N GLU A 241 38.82 -0.56 -12.32
CA GLU A 241 37.68 -1.14 -11.59
C GLU A 241 36.36 -0.58 -12.14
N GLU A 242 36.28 0.73 -12.33
CA GLU A 242 35.11 1.40 -12.90
C GLU A 242 34.78 0.82 -14.29
N TYR A 243 35.78 0.70 -15.17
CA TYR A 243 35.64 0.07 -16.49
C TYR A 243 35.05 -1.34 -16.36
N ARG A 244 35.65 -2.20 -15.52
CA ARG A 244 35.22 -3.60 -15.35
C ARG A 244 33.79 -3.70 -14.82
N ILE A 245 33.40 -2.83 -13.89
CA ILE A 245 32.06 -2.84 -13.27
C ILE A 245 31.00 -2.42 -14.29
N LEU A 246 31.25 -1.38 -15.08
CA LEU A 246 30.33 -0.92 -16.11
C LEU A 246 30.21 -1.95 -17.25
N ASP A 247 31.33 -2.57 -17.65
CA ASP A 247 31.35 -3.64 -18.68
C ASP A 247 30.57 -4.89 -18.24
N LEU A 248 30.51 -5.19 -16.93
CA LEU A 248 29.66 -6.25 -16.39
C LEU A 248 28.15 -5.96 -16.51
N GLY A 249 27.76 -4.72 -16.79
CA GLY A 249 26.36 -4.31 -16.96
C GLY A 249 25.76 -3.54 -15.77
N PHE A 250 26.57 -3.10 -14.81
CA PHE A 250 26.09 -2.14 -13.81
C PHE A 250 25.67 -0.85 -14.51
N PHE A 251 24.57 -0.25 -14.04
CA PHE A 251 24.05 0.99 -14.60
C PHE A 251 24.99 2.17 -14.36
N ASP A 252 25.63 2.21 -13.20
CA ASP A 252 26.55 3.29 -12.84
C ASP A 252 27.57 2.86 -11.75
N PHE A 253 28.59 3.69 -11.56
CA PHE A 253 29.65 3.54 -10.57
C PHE A 253 29.86 4.83 -9.77
N ILE A 254 29.98 4.72 -8.45
CA ILE A 254 30.15 5.84 -7.52
C ILE A 254 31.36 5.59 -6.61
N SER A 255 32.29 6.53 -6.56
CA SER A 255 33.40 6.49 -5.62
C SER A 255 33.00 6.96 -4.22
N LYS A 256 33.55 6.31 -3.19
CA LYS A 256 33.56 6.80 -1.81
C LYS A 256 34.75 7.76 -1.64
N PRO A 257 34.63 8.82 -0.82
CA PRO A 257 33.47 9.19 -0.01
C PRO A 257 32.30 9.72 -0.85
N ILE A 258 31.08 9.36 -0.46
CA ILE A 258 29.87 9.71 -1.20
C ILE A 258 29.56 11.19 -1.01
N ASN A 259 29.54 11.93 -2.11
CA ASN A 259 29.01 13.30 -2.14
C ASN A 259 27.48 13.23 -2.31
N PRO A 260 26.66 13.72 -1.35
CA PRO A 260 25.21 13.54 -1.39
C PRO A 260 24.54 14.11 -2.65
N ILE A 261 24.99 15.27 -3.13
CA ILE A 261 24.42 15.93 -4.31
C ILE A 261 24.65 15.07 -5.57
N ARG A 262 25.89 14.60 -5.77
CA ARG A 262 26.25 13.75 -6.92
C ARG A 262 25.57 12.39 -6.84
N PHE A 263 25.49 11.82 -5.65
CA PHE A 263 24.83 10.55 -5.39
C PHE A 263 23.35 10.61 -5.78
N LEU A 264 22.62 11.61 -5.30
CA LEU A 264 21.20 11.80 -5.63
C LEU A 264 20.97 12.05 -7.12
N ALA A 265 21.84 12.81 -7.78
CA ALA A 265 21.73 13.04 -9.22
C ALA A 265 21.83 11.73 -10.02
N ARG A 266 22.74 10.82 -9.64
CA ARG A 266 22.92 9.51 -10.27
C ARG A 266 21.75 8.56 -10.00
N VAL A 267 21.26 8.52 -8.76
CA VAL A 267 20.08 7.75 -8.35
C VAL A 267 18.83 8.18 -9.14
N LYS A 268 18.54 9.48 -9.19
CA LYS A 268 17.40 10.02 -9.95
C LYS A 268 17.49 9.71 -11.44
N ARG A 269 18.71 9.77 -12.01
CA ARG A 269 18.94 9.40 -13.42
C ARG A 269 18.64 7.92 -13.67
N ALA A 270 19.08 7.04 -12.78
CA ALA A 270 18.86 5.59 -12.90
C ALA A 270 17.37 5.23 -12.89
N LEU A 271 16.64 5.70 -11.88
CA LEU A 271 15.22 5.45 -11.75
C LEU A 271 14.42 5.97 -12.96
N LYS A 272 14.75 7.18 -13.44
CA LYS A 272 14.09 7.76 -14.62
C LYS A 272 14.30 6.94 -15.90
N TYR A 273 15.46 6.28 -16.06
CA TYR A 273 15.76 5.50 -17.25
C TYR A 273 14.91 4.22 -17.34
N TYR A 274 14.57 3.62 -16.20
CA TYR A 274 13.83 2.35 -16.10
C TYR A 274 12.32 2.52 -15.83
N ASP A 275 11.81 3.76 -15.83
CA ASP A 275 10.38 4.08 -15.68
C ASP A 275 9.58 4.00 -17.00
N HIS A 276 10.13 3.37 -18.06
CA HIS A 276 9.55 3.33 -19.42
C HIS A 276 9.28 1.92 -19.93
#